data_AF-A0A6M3L201-F1
#
_entry.id   AF-A0A6M3L201-F1
#
_cell.length_a   1.000
_cell.length_b   1.000
_cell.length_c   1.000
_cell.angle_alpha   90.00
_cell.angle_beta   90.00
_cell.angle_gamma   90.00
#
_symmetry.space_group_name_H-M   'P 1'
#
loop_
_entity.id
_entity.type
_entity.pdbx_description
1 polymer ?
#
loop_
_entity_poly.entity_id
_entity_poly.type
_entity_poly.pdbx_seq_one_letter_code
_entity_poly.pdbx_strand_id
1 'polypeptide(L)'
;MTEDYLRIGDVVRIGEPLSKFYQIPAREPFDYETGEEDTAVFSAVASGADSGFKNIELLEPDNNPLHLLQVLMGFRDTGNIKYYVKIPTGQNRFGVDNDKEVGFLNAEKSPYYAPNPLFQFYLISEWYPSIKCVNNSPVTITPKVYFRGMKYDLDLLADQVAAANRPHRNIIFGGVRAT
;
A
#
# COMPACT_ATOMS: atom_id res chain seq x y z
N MET A 1 -5.17 -14.23 12.07
CA MET A 1 -5.25 -12.83 12.50
C MET A 1 -6.26 -12.14 11.60
N THR A 2 -7.30 -11.53 12.17
CA THR A 2 -8.38 -10.87 11.44
C THR A 2 -7.93 -9.51 10.89
N GLU A 3 -8.35 -9.19 9.67
CA GLU A 3 -8.11 -7.88 9.05
C GLU A 3 -8.82 -6.79 9.87
N ASP A 4 -8.07 -5.80 10.34
CA ASP A 4 -8.57 -4.74 11.23
C ASP A 4 -8.93 -3.49 10.41
N TYR A 5 -10.00 -3.62 9.64
CA TYR A 5 -10.53 -2.53 8.82
C TYR A 5 -11.28 -1.50 9.69
N LEU A 6 -11.09 -0.22 9.35
CA LEU A 6 -11.81 0.90 9.95
C LEU A 6 -13.31 0.78 9.67
N ARG A 7 -14.14 1.24 10.61
CA ARG A 7 -15.61 1.12 10.53
C ARG A 7 -16.23 2.46 10.16
N ILE A 8 -17.42 2.39 9.57
CA ILE A 8 -18.26 3.58 9.38
C ILE A 8 -18.52 4.21 10.76
N GLY A 9 -18.33 5.52 10.85
CA GLY A 9 -18.44 6.31 12.07
C GLY A 9 -17.15 6.47 12.86
N ASP A 10 -16.10 5.70 12.57
CA ASP A 10 -14.79 5.87 13.22
C ASP A 10 -14.23 7.26 12.94
N VAL A 11 -13.54 7.82 13.93
CA VAL A 11 -12.76 9.05 13.79
C VAL A 11 -11.30 8.68 13.59
N VAL A 12 -10.68 9.27 12.58
CA VAL A 12 -9.26 9.10 12.30
C VAL A 12 -8.54 10.43 12.33
N ARG A 13 -7.35 10.43 12.90
CA ARG A 13 -6.39 11.53 12.73
C ARG A 13 -5.41 11.11 11.65
N ILE A 14 -5.45 11.79 10.52
CA ILE A 14 -4.45 11.60 9.47
C ILE A 14 -3.28 12.52 9.78
N GLY A 15 -2.08 11.94 9.87
CA GLY A 15 -0.84 12.68 10.11
C GLY A 15 -0.45 13.59 8.95
N GLU A 16 0.81 13.99 8.91
CA GLU A 16 1.32 14.79 7.78
C GLU A 16 1.07 14.07 6.44
N PRO A 17 0.63 14.79 5.39
CA PRO A 17 0.63 16.25 5.27
C PRO A 17 -0.69 16.90 5.72
N LEU A 18 -1.71 16.11 6.07
CA LEU A 18 -3.05 16.64 6.35
C LEU A 18 -3.18 17.18 7.78
N SER A 19 -2.60 16.47 8.76
CA SER A 19 -2.59 16.84 10.18
C SER A 19 -3.99 17.20 10.74
N LYS A 20 -5.02 16.46 10.31
CA LYS A 20 -6.44 16.74 10.58
C LYS A 20 -7.22 15.50 10.99
N PHE A 21 -8.36 15.72 11.64
CA PHE A 21 -9.33 14.71 12.03
C PHE A 21 -10.46 14.60 11.01
N TYR A 22 -10.79 13.36 10.66
CA TYR A 22 -11.84 13.00 9.73
C TYR A 22 -12.75 11.96 10.35
N GLN A 23 -14.00 11.89 9.87
CA GLN A 23 -14.92 10.79 10.14
C GLN A 23 -15.10 9.96 8.87
N ILE A 24 -15.34 8.66 9.03
CA ILE A 24 -15.59 7.74 7.93
C ILE A 24 -17.11 7.61 7.71
N PRO A 25 -17.72 8.30 6.74
CA PRO A 25 -19.15 8.14 6.45
C PRO A 25 -19.45 6.85 5.67
N ALA A 26 -18.51 6.40 4.84
CA ALA A 26 -18.69 5.23 3.98
C ALA A 26 -17.36 4.51 3.75
N ARG A 27 -17.47 3.23 3.34
CA ARG A 27 -16.34 2.40 2.94
C ARG A 27 -16.76 1.39 1.89
N GLU A 28 -15.86 1.05 0.99
CA GLU A 28 -16.05 0.01 -0.01
C GLU A 28 -14.79 -0.84 -0.18
N PRO A 29 -14.92 -2.15 -0.46
CA PRO A 29 -13.76 -2.96 -0.81
C PRO A 29 -13.22 -2.56 -2.18
N PHE A 30 -11.91 -2.72 -2.36
CA PHE A 30 -11.28 -2.59 -3.68
C PHE A 30 -10.28 -3.71 -3.91
N ASP A 31 -10.10 -4.06 -5.18
CA ASP A 31 -9.14 -5.03 -5.66
C ASP A 31 -8.48 -4.49 -6.94
N TYR A 32 -7.18 -4.68 -7.08
CA TYR A 32 -6.41 -4.22 -8.24
C TYR A 32 -5.24 -5.15 -8.52
N GLU A 33 -5.11 -5.62 -9.76
CA GLU A 33 -3.99 -6.42 -10.25
C GLU A 33 -3.15 -5.62 -11.24
N THR A 34 -1.83 -5.58 -11.03
CA THR A 34 -0.91 -5.10 -12.08
C THR A 34 -0.79 -6.13 -13.19
N GLY A 35 -0.81 -5.75 -14.46
CA GLY A 35 -0.48 -6.65 -15.58
C GLY A 35 -1.66 -7.25 -16.35
N GLU A 36 -2.89 -6.78 -16.16
CA GLU A 36 -3.90 -6.92 -17.23
C GLU A 36 -3.58 -5.90 -18.34
N GLU A 37 -4.05 -6.07 -19.58
CA GLU A 37 -3.51 -5.35 -20.75
C GLU A 37 -3.47 -3.81 -20.55
N ASP A 38 -4.42 -3.25 -19.81
CA ASP A 38 -4.49 -1.81 -19.50
C ASP A 38 -3.82 -1.41 -18.17
N THR A 39 -3.44 -2.37 -17.32
CA THR A 39 -2.84 -2.16 -15.98
C THR A 39 -1.40 -2.68 -15.86
N ALA A 40 -0.76 -3.01 -16.99
CA ALA A 40 0.59 -3.56 -17.04
C ALA A 40 1.68 -2.53 -16.72
N VAL A 41 1.90 -2.32 -15.41
CA VAL A 41 2.96 -1.45 -14.89
C VAL A 41 4.36 -2.05 -15.09
N PHE A 42 4.45 -3.39 -15.13
CA PHE A 42 5.72 -4.11 -15.30
C PHE A 42 5.83 -4.72 -16.70
N SER A 43 7.00 -4.55 -17.32
CA SER A 43 7.43 -5.33 -18.47
C SER A 43 8.08 -6.65 -18.02
N ALA A 44 8.33 -7.56 -18.96
CA ALA A 44 9.09 -8.78 -18.69
C ALA A 44 10.47 -8.46 -18.09
N VAL A 45 10.87 -9.22 -17.07
CA VAL A 45 12.14 -9.12 -16.35
C VAL A 45 12.90 -10.43 -16.53
N ALA A 46 14.01 -10.35 -17.28
CA ALA A 46 14.86 -11.50 -17.54
C ALA A 46 15.52 -12.04 -16.26
N SER A 47 15.99 -13.29 -16.31
CA SER A 47 16.79 -13.89 -15.24
C SER A 47 18.02 -13.03 -14.93
N GLY A 48 18.22 -12.72 -13.64
CA GLY A 48 19.32 -11.88 -13.16
C GLY A 48 19.11 -10.36 -13.34
N ALA A 49 17.97 -9.93 -13.90
CA ALA A 49 17.68 -8.52 -14.15
C ALA A 49 16.71 -7.92 -13.10
N ASP A 50 16.55 -6.60 -13.15
CA ASP A 50 15.56 -5.88 -12.36
C ASP A 50 14.70 -4.95 -13.23
N SER A 51 13.49 -4.67 -12.76
CA SER A 51 12.52 -3.84 -13.48
C SER A 51 12.79 -2.33 -13.38
N GLY A 52 13.73 -1.90 -12.53
CA GLY A 52 13.70 -0.56 -11.94
C GLY A 52 12.47 -0.36 -11.03
N PHE A 53 12.42 0.79 -10.35
CA PHE A 53 11.23 1.17 -9.58
C PHE A 53 10.11 1.63 -10.52
N LYS A 54 8.92 1.06 -10.33
CA LYS A 54 7.71 1.41 -11.05
C LYS A 54 6.68 1.96 -10.08
N ASN A 55 6.11 3.10 -10.45
CA ASN A 55 5.07 3.77 -9.68
C ASN A 55 3.72 3.12 -9.95
N ILE A 56 2.98 2.76 -8.91
CA ILE A 56 1.64 2.18 -9.04
C ILE A 56 0.59 3.29 -8.89
N GLU A 57 0.56 4.20 -9.87
CA GLU A 57 -0.30 5.41 -9.84
C GLU A 57 -1.79 5.09 -9.95
N LEU A 58 -2.14 3.93 -10.53
CA LEU A 58 -3.53 3.46 -10.62
C LEU A 58 -4.20 3.18 -9.25
N LEU A 59 -3.40 3.08 -8.18
CA LEU A 59 -3.91 2.98 -6.80
C LEU A 59 -4.15 4.35 -6.16
N GLU A 60 -4.02 5.45 -6.91
CA GLU A 60 -4.32 6.78 -6.43
C GLU A 60 -5.83 6.92 -6.19
N PRO A 61 -6.30 7.13 -4.94
CA PRO A 61 -7.67 7.54 -4.74
C PRO A 61 -7.89 8.92 -5.36
N ASP A 62 -9.11 9.16 -5.85
CA ASP A 62 -9.54 10.49 -6.27
C ASP A 62 -9.13 11.53 -5.22
N ASN A 63 -8.56 12.64 -5.68
CA ASN A 63 -8.14 13.73 -4.81
C ASN A 63 -9.32 14.62 -4.37
N ASN A 64 -10.49 14.45 -5.00
CA ASN A 64 -11.70 15.18 -4.69
C ASN A 64 -12.97 14.36 -5.03
N PRO A 65 -13.73 13.89 -4.02
CA PRO A 65 -13.45 14.01 -2.59
C PRO A 65 -12.21 13.18 -2.19
N LEU A 66 -11.52 13.59 -1.11
CA LEU A 66 -10.36 12.86 -0.60
C LEU A 66 -10.79 11.48 -0.06
N HIS A 67 -10.09 10.43 -0.48
CA HIS A 67 -10.27 9.09 0.10
C HIS A 67 -9.00 8.57 0.79
N LEU A 68 -9.20 7.72 1.80
CA LEU A 68 -8.14 6.93 2.45
C LEU A 68 -8.22 5.49 1.95
N LEU A 69 -7.10 4.93 1.51
CA LEU A 69 -7.00 3.50 1.19
C LEU A 69 -6.23 2.78 2.30
N GLN A 70 -6.75 1.65 2.74
CA GLN A 70 -6.04 0.68 3.57
C GLN A 70 -5.74 -0.54 2.72
N VAL A 71 -4.46 -0.77 2.42
CA VAL A 71 -4.01 -1.63 1.34
C VAL A 71 -3.23 -2.82 1.87
N LEU A 72 -3.51 -3.99 1.29
CA LEU A 72 -2.71 -5.21 1.39
C LEU A 72 -2.12 -5.50 0.02
N MET A 73 -0.88 -6.00 -0.02
CA MET A 73 -0.24 -6.41 -1.28
C MET A 73 0.14 -7.90 -1.27
N GLY A 74 -0.16 -8.61 -2.35
CA GLY A 74 0.22 -10.00 -2.59
C GLY A 74 1.05 -10.14 -3.87
N PHE A 75 1.94 -11.12 -3.90
CA PHE A 75 2.84 -11.37 -5.03
C PHE A 75 2.57 -12.74 -5.64
N ARG A 76 2.47 -12.80 -6.97
CA ARG A 76 2.19 -14.05 -7.69
C ARG A 76 3.45 -14.84 -7.96
N ASP A 77 4.54 -14.14 -8.29
CA ASP A 77 5.70 -14.78 -8.87
C ASP A 77 6.46 -15.58 -7.81
N THR A 78 6.53 -16.89 -8.02
CA THR A 78 7.20 -17.85 -7.15
C THR A 78 8.65 -18.08 -7.58
N GLY A 79 9.52 -18.43 -6.64
CA GLY A 79 10.96 -18.61 -6.88
C GLY A 79 11.79 -17.58 -6.12
N ASN A 80 13.05 -17.41 -6.53
CA ASN A 80 13.94 -16.41 -5.94
C ASN A 80 13.66 -15.04 -6.56
N ILE A 81 12.49 -14.48 -6.24
CA ILE A 81 12.03 -13.18 -6.76
C ILE A 81 11.82 -12.26 -5.57
N LYS A 82 12.40 -11.07 -5.64
CA LYS A 82 12.38 -10.09 -4.55
C LYS A 82 11.69 -8.81 -5.00
N TYR A 83 10.70 -8.37 -4.23
CA TYR A 83 10.00 -7.11 -4.42
C TYR A 83 10.44 -6.10 -3.36
N TYR A 84 10.92 -4.97 -3.82
CA TYR A 84 11.31 -3.85 -2.98
C TYR A 84 10.27 -2.75 -3.11
N VAL A 85 9.74 -2.27 -1.99
CA VAL A 85 8.62 -1.33 -1.94
C VAL A 85 9.08 -0.02 -1.27
N LYS A 86 8.60 1.11 -1.79
CA LYS A 86 8.75 2.44 -1.17
C LYS A 86 7.36 3.03 -0.91
N ILE A 87 7.11 3.47 0.32
CA ILE A 87 5.84 4.10 0.73
C ILE A 87 6.16 5.19 1.76
N PRO A 88 5.81 6.47 1.51
CA PRO A 88 5.37 7.03 0.24
C PRO A 88 6.49 7.04 -0.82
N THR A 89 6.15 7.37 -2.07
CA THR A 89 7.13 7.56 -3.14
C THR A 89 8.19 8.59 -2.75
N GLY A 90 9.45 8.19 -2.90
CA GLY A 90 10.61 9.07 -2.74
C GLY A 90 11.11 9.29 -1.31
N GLN A 91 10.39 8.96 -0.23
CA GLN A 91 10.82 9.36 1.12
C GLN A 91 11.13 8.22 2.08
N ASN A 92 10.46 7.06 2.04
CA ASN A 92 10.75 5.98 3.00
C ASN A 92 10.77 4.59 2.34
N ARG A 93 11.90 3.90 2.55
CA ARG A 93 12.15 2.53 2.06
C ARG A 93 11.55 1.54 3.04
N PHE A 94 11.03 0.42 2.52
CA PHE A 94 10.84 -0.77 3.34
C PHE A 94 12.24 -1.38 3.64
N GLY A 95 12.93 -0.85 4.65
CA GLY A 95 14.30 -1.21 5.00
C GLY A 95 15.18 0.00 5.33
N VAL A 96 16.13 -0.18 6.26
CA VAL A 96 17.10 0.86 6.65
C VAL A 96 17.92 1.32 5.44
N ASP A 97 18.13 2.63 5.31
CA ASP A 97 18.81 3.27 4.16
C ASP A 97 20.18 2.71 3.80
N ASN A 98 20.81 1.98 4.73
CA ASN A 98 22.14 1.40 4.61
C ASN A 98 22.19 0.03 3.93
N ASP A 99 21.07 -0.72 3.85
CA ASP A 99 21.12 -2.08 3.28
C ASP A 99 19.82 -2.46 2.56
N LYS A 100 19.85 -2.33 1.23
CA LYS A 100 18.69 -2.56 0.35
C LYS A 100 18.25 -4.02 0.37
N GLU A 101 19.10 -4.96 0.79
CA GLU A 101 18.77 -6.40 0.82
C GLU A 101 17.96 -6.82 2.06
N VAL A 102 17.87 -5.98 3.08
CA VAL A 102 17.31 -6.34 4.40
C VAL A 102 15.77 -6.35 4.41
N GLY A 103 15.12 -5.61 3.50
CA GLY A 103 13.65 -5.53 3.42
C GLY A 103 13.12 -5.82 2.01
N PHE A 104 12.69 -7.06 1.77
CA PHE A 104 11.96 -7.42 0.55
C PHE A 104 10.73 -8.27 0.89
N LEU A 105 9.73 -8.19 0.02
CA LEU A 105 8.58 -9.08 0.00
C LEU A 105 8.69 -10.05 -1.18
N ASN A 106 8.05 -11.20 -1.06
CA ASN A 106 7.95 -12.23 -2.09
C ASN A 106 6.63 -12.99 -1.89
N ALA A 107 6.31 -13.92 -2.80
CA ALA A 107 5.10 -14.74 -2.73
C ALA A 107 5.00 -15.59 -1.45
N GLU A 108 6.12 -15.90 -0.79
CA GLU A 108 6.12 -16.65 0.48
C GLU A 108 5.72 -15.77 1.67
N LYS A 109 6.22 -14.53 1.72
CA LYS A 109 5.93 -13.57 2.80
C LYS A 109 4.53 -12.98 2.67
N SER A 110 4.08 -12.73 1.45
CA SER A 110 2.75 -12.18 1.15
C SER A 110 2.19 -12.79 -0.15
N PRO A 111 1.54 -13.96 -0.06
CA PRO A 111 0.99 -14.65 -1.23
C PRO A 111 -0.06 -13.85 -1.99
N TYR A 112 -0.15 -14.07 -3.29
CA TYR A 112 -1.06 -13.36 -4.20
C TYR A 112 -2.52 -13.29 -3.74
N TYR A 113 -3.16 -14.45 -3.53
CA TYR A 113 -4.58 -14.54 -3.14
C TYR A 113 -4.81 -14.49 -1.63
N ALA A 114 -3.74 -14.45 -0.84
CA ALA A 114 -3.80 -14.33 0.62
C ALA A 114 -2.70 -13.37 1.12
N PRO A 115 -2.79 -12.06 0.78
CA PRO A 115 -1.82 -11.08 1.25
C PRO A 115 -1.68 -11.10 2.77
N ASN A 116 -0.45 -10.98 3.24
CA ASN A 116 -0.17 -11.03 4.66
C ASN A 116 -0.57 -9.70 5.34
N PRO A 117 -1.47 -9.73 6.34
CA PRO A 117 -1.98 -8.52 6.99
C PRO A 117 -0.93 -7.74 7.79
N LEU A 118 0.25 -8.33 8.06
CA LEU A 118 1.36 -7.63 8.69
C LEU A 118 1.96 -6.54 7.79
N PHE A 119 1.84 -6.68 6.47
CA PHE A 119 2.35 -5.71 5.50
C PHE A 119 1.26 -4.75 5.02
N GLN A 120 0.20 -4.57 5.81
CA GLN A 120 -0.84 -3.59 5.54
C GLN A 120 -0.32 -2.17 5.74
N PHE A 121 -0.75 -1.24 4.88
CA PHE A 121 -0.39 0.17 4.97
C PHE A 121 -1.55 1.06 4.51
N TYR A 122 -1.42 2.37 4.76
CA TYR A 122 -2.39 3.39 4.35
C TYR A 122 -1.83 4.30 3.28
N LEU A 123 -2.71 4.75 2.37
CA LEU A 123 -2.43 5.69 1.28
C LEU A 123 -3.52 6.76 1.17
N ILE A 124 -3.19 7.91 0.60
CA ILE A 124 -4.09 8.98 0.14
C ILE A 124 -3.74 9.38 -1.29
N SER A 125 -4.49 10.32 -1.88
CA SER A 125 -4.18 10.87 -3.20
C SER A 125 -2.74 11.43 -3.19
N GLU A 126 -2.04 11.35 -4.31
CA GLU A 126 -0.63 11.74 -4.47
C GLU A 126 0.38 10.82 -3.74
N TRP A 127 -0.07 9.81 -2.98
CA TRP A 127 0.79 8.90 -2.22
C TRP A 127 0.56 7.47 -2.72
N TYR A 128 1.32 7.06 -3.74
CA TYR A 128 1.27 5.70 -4.30
C TYR A 128 2.53 4.89 -3.93
N PRO A 129 2.46 3.53 -3.95
CA PRO A 129 3.63 2.72 -3.74
C PRO A 129 4.51 2.70 -5.00
N SER A 130 5.83 2.65 -4.80
CA SER A 130 6.78 2.40 -5.89
C SER A 130 7.46 1.05 -5.65
N ILE A 131 7.40 0.16 -6.64
CA ILE A 131 7.81 -1.24 -6.51
C ILE A 131 8.89 -1.57 -7.54
N LYS A 132 9.95 -2.23 -7.10
CA LYS A 132 10.98 -2.82 -7.96
C LYS A 132 10.97 -4.33 -7.80
N CYS A 133 10.90 -5.05 -8.91
CA CYS A 133 11.10 -6.49 -8.96
C CYS A 133 12.55 -6.81 -9.33
N VAL A 134 13.19 -7.69 -8.57
CA VAL A 134 14.49 -8.31 -8.90
C VAL A 134 14.27 -9.79 -9.11
N ASN A 135 14.58 -10.26 -10.32
CA ASN A 135 14.39 -11.65 -10.71
C ASN A 135 15.71 -12.43 -10.58
N ASN A 136 15.89 -13.16 -9.47
CA ASN A 136 17.03 -14.07 -9.31
C ASN A 136 16.66 -15.53 -9.66
N SER A 137 15.51 -15.74 -10.30
CA SER A 137 15.08 -17.05 -10.78
C SER A 137 15.60 -17.30 -12.21
N PRO A 138 15.79 -18.56 -12.62
CA PRO A 138 16.39 -18.89 -13.93
C PRO A 138 15.46 -18.65 -15.13
N VAL A 139 14.25 -18.13 -14.91
CA VAL A 139 13.24 -17.92 -15.95
C VAL A 139 12.85 -16.45 -16.01
N THR A 140 12.56 -15.94 -17.20
CA THR A 140 11.97 -14.62 -17.37
C THR A 140 10.55 -14.61 -16.79
N ILE A 141 10.21 -13.54 -16.08
CA ILE A 141 8.89 -13.33 -15.49
C ILE A 141 8.28 -12.02 -15.98
N THR A 142 6.96 -11.90 -15.87
CA THR A 142 6.28 -10.60 -15.96
C THR A 142 5.66 -10.35 -14.59
N PRO A 143 6.26 -9.48 -13.76
CA PRO A 143 5.87 -9.34 -12.36
C PRO A 143 4.38 -9.01 -12.19
N LYS A 144 3.72 -9.73 -11.28
CA LYS A 144 2.30 -9.56 -10.93
C LYS A 144 2.15 -9.30 -9.44
N VAL A 145 1.64 -8.11 -9.12
CA VAL A 145 1.30 -7.66 -7.77
C VAL A 145 -0.21 -7.46 -7.70
N TYR A 146 -0.82 -8.05 -6.68
CA TYR A 146 -2.23 -7.85 -6.34
C TYR A 146 -2.33 -6.93 -5.14
N PHE A 147 -3.25 -6.00 -5.22
CA PHE A 147 -3.60 -5.10 -4.15
C PHE A 147 -5.06 -5.31 -3.82
N ARG A 148 -5.35 -5.42 -2.52
CA ARG A 148 -6.72 -5.47 -2.04
C ARG A 148 -6.87 -4.68 -0.77
N GLY A 149 -8.08 -4.25 -0.46
CA GLY A 149 -8.32 -3.56 0.79
C GLY A 149 -9.64 -2.85 0.86
N MET A 150 -9.63 -1.72 1.55
CA MET A 150 -10.79 -0.86 1.74
C MET A 150 -10.45 0.57 1.33
N LYS A 151 -11.35 1.17 0.54
CA LYS A 151 -11.42 2.60 0.27
C LYS A 151 -12.41 3.21 1.27
N TYR A 152 -12.00 4.30 1.89
CA TYR A 152 -12.80 5.04 2.86
C TYR A 152 -13.03 6.46 2.37
N ASP A 153 -14.29 6.87 2.40
CA ASP A 153 -14.64 8.29 2.27
C ASP A 153 -14.21 9.02 3.55
N LEU A 154 -13.89 10.29 3.42
CA LEU A 154 -13.42 11.12 4.53
C LEU A 154 -14.21 12.42 4.61
N ASP A 155 -14.95 12.58 5.71
CA ASP A 155 -15.56 13.86 6.07
C ASP A 155 -14.66 14.60 7.04
N LEU A 156 -14.19 15.80 6.64
CA LEU A 156 -13.41 16.65 7.54
C LEU A 156 -14.30 17.12 8.70
N LEU A 157 -13.89 16.84 9.93
CA LEU A 157 -14.61 17.30 11.10
C LEU A 157 -14.42 18.81 11.28
N ALA A 158 -15.51 19.58 11.37
CA ALA A 158 -15.39 21.04 11.52
C ALA A 158 -14.70 21.44 12.83
N ASP A 159 -15.00 20.75 13.94
CA ASP A 159 -14.39 21.00 15.24
C ASP A 159 -13.25 20.00 15.53
N GLN A 160 -12.04 20.41 15.16
CA GLN A 160 -10.82 19.62 15.35
C GLN A 160 -10.42 19.47 16.83
N VAL A 161 -10.82 20.41 17.70
CA VAL A 161 -10.50 20.37 19.13
C VAL A 161 -11.41 19.36 19.84
N ALA A 162 -12.71 19.39 19.55
CA ALA A 162 -13.63 18.38 20.05
C ALA A 162 -13.28 16.99 19.51
N ALA A 163 -12.89 16.89 18.23
CA ALA A 163 -12.48 15.63 17.61
C ALA A 163 -11.27 15.00 18.32
N ALA A 164 -10.28 15.80 18.74
CA ALA A 164 -9.10 15.31 19.47
C ALA A 164 -9.45 14.64 20.81
N ASN A 165 -10.58 15.00 21.42
CA ASN A 165 -11.06 14.43 22.67
C ASN A 165 -11.92 13.17 22.48
N ARG A 166 -12.27 12.80 21.24
CA ARG A 166 -12.99 11.55 20.93
C ARG A 166 -12.00 10.40 20.77
N PRO A 167 -12.42 9.14 21.03
CA PRO A 167 -11.64 7.97 20.63
C PRO A 167 -11.38 8.03 19.12
N HIS A 168 -10.11 8.00 18.73
CA HIS A 168 -9.69 8.09 17.34
C HIS A 168 -8.50 7.17 17.07
N ARG A 169 -8.34 6.78 15.81
CA ARG A 169 -7.14 6.07 15.34
C ARG A 169 -6.18 7.05 14.67
N ASN A 170 -4.90 6.97 15.01
CA ASN A 170 -3.85 7.71 14.30
C ASN A 170 -3.45 6.93 13.06
N ILE A 171 -3.56 7.58 11.90
CA ILE A 171 -3.16 7.02 10.61
C ILE A 171 -1.80 7.61 10.23
N ILE A 172 -0.83 6.71 10.07
CA ILE A 172 0.52 7.02 9.59
C ILE A 172 0.67 6.32 8.24
N PHE A 173 0.98 7.10 7.21
CA PHE A 173 1.21 6.58 5.88
C PHE A 173 2.54 5.82 5.79
N GLY A 174 2.55 4.73 5.02
CA GLY A 174 3.74 3.89 4.83
C GLY A 174 4.27 3.18 6.08
N GLY A 175 3.67 3.39 7.25
CA GLY A 175 4.02 2.68 8.48
C GLY A 175 3.50 1.24 8.43
N VAL A 176 4.40 0.27 8.68
CA VAL A 176 4.00 -1.10 9.03
C VAL A 176 3.24 -1.03 10.35
N ARG A 177 2.16 -1.82 10.48
CA ARG A 177 1.44 -1.94 11.75
C ARG A 177 2.44 -2.29 12.85
N ALA A 178 2.68 -1.36 13.77
CA ALA A 178 3.43 -1.65 14.98
C ALA A 178 2.62 -2.68 15.78
N THR A 179 3.20 -3.86 15.96
CA THR A 179 2.70 -4.91 16.86
C THR A 179 2.85 -4.48 18.31
#